data_AF-A0A0M8V5L2-F1
#
_entry.id   AF-A0A0M8V5L2-F1
#
_cell.length_a   1.000
_cell.length_b   1.000
_cell.length_c   1.000
_cell.angle_alpha   90.00
_cell.angle_beta   90.00
_cell.angle_gamma   90.00
#
_symmetry.space_group_name_H-M   'P 1'
#
loop_
_entity.id
_entity.type
_entity.pdbx_description
1 polymer ?
#
loop_
_entity_poly.entity_id
_entity_poly.type
_entity_poly.pdbx_seq_one_letter_code
_entity_poly.pdbx_strand_id
1 'polypeptide(L)'
;MTDARTAIVAGLRRLGEEGRPASEAARWAMRKMRETGETGKTGDDFKVFQLMVHFFGAYHVPVERLRELERWEGLDTGGPLTDAELDAVVGPLTVRETPPS
;
A
#
# COMPACT_ATOMS: atom_id res chain seq x y z
N MET A 1 1.21 -11.82 15.13
CA MET A 1 1.79 -11.02 14.03
C MET A 1 1.38 -11.54 12.65
N THR A 2 1.38 -12.85 12.39
CA THR A 2 0.94 -13.44 11.10
C THR A 2 -0.51 -13.09 10.71
N ASP A 3 -1.38 -12.87 11.69
CA ASP A 3 -2.80 -12.62 11.49
C ASP A 3 -3.09 -11.21 10.93
N ALA A 4 -2.40 -10.18 11.44
CA ALA A 4 -2.57 -8.79 11.00
C ALA A 4 -2.17 -8.62 9.52
N ARG A 5 -0.97 -9.07 9.16
CA ARG A 5 -0.49 -9.02 7.77
C ARG A 5 -1.43 -9.74 6.81
N THR A 6 -1.91 -10.92 7.20
CA THR A 6 -2.84 -11.71 6.38
C THR A 6 -4.17 -10.98 6.20
N ALA A 7 -4.70 -10.37 7.26
CA ALA A 7 -5.94 -9.60 7.20
C ALA A 7 -5.80 -8.33 6.32
N ILE A 8 -4.66 -7.64 6.40
CA ILE A 8 -4.38 -6.46 5.56
C ILE A 8 -4.29 -6.87 4.08
N VAL A 9 -3.54 -7.93 3.77
CA VAL A 9 -3.45 -8.42 2.38
C VAL A 9 -4.82 -8.86 1.88
N ALA A 10 -5.60 -9.60 2.66
CA ALA A 10 -6.95 -10.02 2.26
C ALA A 10 -7.86 -8.83 1.97
N GLY A 11 -7.83 -7.79 2.81
CA GLY A 11 -8.64 -6.59 2.57
C GLY A 11 -8.16 -5.76 1.39
N LEU A 12 -6.85 -5.68 1.14
CA LEU A 12 -6.31 -5.08 -0.09
C LEU A 12 -6.81 -5.83 -1.32
N ARG A 13 -6.70 -7.17 -1.35
CA ARG A 13 -7.23 -7.97 -2.48
C ARG A 13 -8.69 -7.65 -2.77
N ARG A 14 -9.53 -7.60 -1.74
CA ARG A 14 -10.94 -7.23 -1.88
C ARG A 14 -11.12 -5.84 -2.50
N LEU A 15 -10.35 -4.83 -2.08
CA LEU A 15 -10.41 -3.48 -2.65
C LEU A 15 -9.97 -3.47 -4.13
N GLY A 16 -8.97 -4.27 -4.50
CA GLY A 16 -8.59 -4.47 -5.89
C GLY A 16 -9.70 -5.12 -6.74
N GLU A 17 -10.35 -6.16 -6.22
CA GLU A 17 -11.49 -6.83 -6.86
C GLU A 17 -12.70 -5.89 -7.03
N GLU A 18 -12.92 -4.99 -6.07
CA GLU A 18 -13.94 -3.94 -6.13
C GLU A 18 -13.56 -2.78 -7.10
N GLY A 19 -12.36 -2.81 -7.69
CA GLY A 19 -11.88 -1.77 -8.60
C GLY A 19 -11.60 -0.43 -7.91
N ARG A 20 -11.27 -0.43 -6.62
CA ARG A 20 -10.99 0.80 -5.86
C ARG A 20 -9.64 1.40 -6.29
N PRO A 21 -9.50 2.74 -6.23
CA PRO A 21 -8.24 3.41 -6.55
C PRO A 21 -7.11 3.07 -5.56
N ALA A 22 -5.87 3.25 -6.00
CA ALA A 22 -4.66 2.96 -5.24
C ALA A 22 -4.55 3.81 -3.97
N SER A 23 -4.90 5.09 -4.05
CA SER A 23 -4.95 6.04 -2.94
C SER A 23 -5.92 5.58 -1.84
N GLU A 24 -7.07 5.05 -2.23
CA GLU A 24 -8.05 4.54 -1.27
C GLU A 24 -7.57 3.24 -0.60
N ALA A 25 -7.00 2.33 -1.39
CA ALA A 25 -6.39 1.12 -0.85
C ALA A 25 -5.24 1.44 0.11
N ALA A 26 -4.44 2.48 -0.20
CA ALA A 26 -3.33 2.95 0.62
C ALA A 26 -3.83 3.51 1.96
N ARG A 27 -4.82 4.43 1.94
CA ARG A 27 -5.45 4.97 3.15
C ARG A 27 -6.07 3.88 4.00
N TRP A 28 -6.74 2.91 3.39
CA TRP A 28 -7.33 1.79 4.11
C TRP A 28 -6.26 0.95 4.82
N ALA A 29 -5.18 0.60 4.13
CA ALA A 29 -4.09 -0.18 4.70
C ALA A 29 -3.37 0.59 5.82
N MET A 30 -3.07 1.87 5.63
CA MET A 30 -2.47 2.74 6.66
C MET A 30 -3.30 2.78 7.94
N ARG A 31 -4.63 2.91 7.81
CA ARG A 31 -5.56 2.83 8.94
C ARG A 31 -5.54 1.44 9.60
N LYS A 32 -5.54 0.35 8.83
CA LYS A 32 -5.48 -1.01 9.37
C LYS A 32 -4.17 -1.34 10.06
N MET A 33 -3.04 -0.89 9.52
CA MET A 33 -1.73 -1.04 10.15
C MET A 33 -1.67 -0.30 11.51
N ARG A 34 -2.35 0.85 11.62
CA ARG A 34 -2.49 1.57 12.89
C ARG A 34 -3.37 0.81 13.89
N GLU A 35 -4.53 0.31 13.45
CA GLU A 35 -5.47 -0.45 14.29
C GLU A 35 -4.87 -1.76 14.83
N THR A 36 -4.06 -2.43 14.01
CA THR A 36 -3.45 -3.74 14.34
C THR A 36 -2.09 -3.62 15.03
N GLY A 37 -1.54 -2.41 15.16
CA GLY A 37 -0.22 -2.18 15.74
C GLY A 37 0.95 -2.69 14.90
N GLU A 38 0.72 -3.01 13.61
CA GLU A 38 1.75 -3.53 12.69
C GLU A 38 2.90 -2.53 12.48
N THR A 39 2.61 -1.24 12.60
CA THR A 39 3.58 -0.13 12.49
C THR A 39 4.30 0.21 13.80
N GLY A 40 4.05 -0.48 14.91
CA GLY A 40 4.74 -0.24 16.20
C GLY A 40 4.84 1.25 16.61
N LYS A 41 5.94 1.62 17.29
CA LYS A 41 6.32 3.03 17.57
C LYS A 41 7.23 3.62 16.48
N THR A 42 7.33 2.98 15.32
CA THR A 42 8.31 3.40 14.30
C THR A 42 7.82 4.61 13.53
N GLY A 43 8.78 5.42 13.05
CA GLY A 43 8.52 6.64 12.27
C GLY A 43 7.84 6.37 10.93
N ASP A 44 7.46 7.46 10.25
CA ASP A 44 6.61 7.42 9.05
C ASP A 44 7.24 6.63 7.88
N ASP A 45 8.56 6.68 7.72
CA ASP A 45 9.32 5.89 6.74
C ASP A 45 9.06 4.38 6.83
N PHE A 46 8.97 3.85 8.05
CA PHE A 46 8.73 2.42 8.23
C PHE A 46 7.29 2.03 7.85
N LYS A 47 6.34 2.95 8.03
CA LYS A 47 4.93 2.73 7.64
C LYS A 47 4.79 2.67 6.12
N VAL A 48 5.51 3.53 5.39
CA VAL A 48 5.54 3.50 3.93
C VAL A 48 6.18 2.20 3.42
N PHE A 49 7.31 1.79 4.01
CA PHE A 49 7.92 0.51 3.65
C PHE A 49 6.96 -0.67 3.84
N GLN A 50 6.25 -0.73 4.97
CA GLN A 50 5.23 -1.76 5.21
C GLN A 50 4.10 -1.69 4.18
N LEU A 51 3.61 -0.49 3.88
CA LEU A 51 2.60 -0.28 2.85
C LEU A 51 3.03 -0.84 1.49
N MET A 52 4.27 -0.54 1.07
CA MET A 52 4.85 -1.07 -0.17
C MET A 52 4.90 -2.61 -0.16
N VAL A 53 5.29 -3.23 0.97
CA VAL A 53 5.30 -4.70 1.11
C VAL A 53 3.90 -5.29 0.98
N HIS A 54 2.89 -4.66 1.59
CA HIS A 54 1.50 -5.12 1.48
C HIS A 54 0.96 -4.97 0.05
N PHE A 55 1.23 -3.84 -0.60
CA PHE A 55 0.85 -3.62 -1.99
C PHE A 55 1.53 -4.60 -2.94
N PHE A 56 2.83 -4.84 -2.75
CA PHE A 56 3.58 -5.83 -3.54
C PHE A 56 3.00 -7.24 -3.36
N GLY A 57 2.61 -7.60 -2.13
CA GLY A 57 2.01 -8.90 -1.83
C GLY A 57 0.58 -9.07 -2.39
N ALA A 58 -0.20 -7.98 -2.48
CA ALA A 58 -1.58 -8.02 -2.93
C ALA A 58 -1.74 -7.84 -4.45
N TYR A 59 -0.89 -7.03 -5.09
CA TYR A 59 -1.11 -6.54 -6.45
C TYR A 59 0.09 -6.70 -7.38
N HIS A 60 -0.18 -6.80 -8.68
CA HIS A 60 0.80 -6.74 -9.76
C HIS A 60 1.24 -5.28 -10.01
N VAL A 61 1.97 -4.70 -9.04
CA VAL A 61 2.55 -3.36 -9.16
C VAL A 61 4.09 -3.47 -9.21
N PRO A 62 4.77 -2.89 -10.22
CA PRO A 62 6.23 -2.86 -10.26
C PRO A 62 6.81 -2.14 -9.04
N VAL A 63 7.95 -2.62 -8.54
CA VAL A 63 8.62 -2.03 -7.36
C VAL A 63 8.93 -0.54 -7.58
N GLU A 64 9.31 -0.17 -8.80
CA GLU A 64 9.55 1.23 -9.21
C GLU A 64 8.32 2.12 -8.97
N ARG A 65 7.12 1.62 -9.26
CA ARG A 65 5.86 2.34 -9.02
C ARG A 65 5.50 2.36 -7.54
N LEU A 66 5.87 1.34 -6.78
CA LEU A 66 5.64 1.31 -5.33
C LEU A 66 6.46 2.37 -4.58
N ARG A 67 7.64 2.76 -5.08
CA ARG A 67 8.44 3.83 -4.48
C ARG A 67 7.73 5.18 -4.48
N GLU A 68 6.78 5.39 -5.39
CA GLU A 68 6.01 6.62 -5.46
C GLU A 68 5.07 6.79 -4.24
N LEU A 69 4.85 5.74 -3.43
CA LEU A 69 4.22 5.85 -2.12
C LEU A 69 5.05 6.65 -1.11
N GLU A 70 6.38 6.69 -1.26
CA GLU A 70 7.27 7.54 -0.45
C GLU A 70 6.96 9.01 -0.72
N ARG A 71 6.73 9.36 -1.98
CA ARG A 71 6.29 10.70 -2.36
C ARG A 71 4.88 10.98 -1.88
N TRP A 72 3.95 10.03 -1.89
CA TRP A 72 2.59 10.27 -1.38
C TRP A 72 2.54 10.67 0.11
N GLU A 73 3.39 10.12 0.97
CA GLU A 73 3.52 10.56 2.37
C GLU A 73 4.51 11.73 2.58
N GLY A 74 5.07 12.28 1.50
CA GLY A 74 5.99 13.42 1.54
C GLY A 74 7.40 13.08 2.07
N LEU A 75 7.83 11.83 1.95
CA LEU A 75 9.12 11.33 2.45
C LEU A 75 10.27 11.41 1.43
N ASP A 76 9.97 11.71 0.16
CA ASP A 76 10.95 11.83 -0.93
C ASP A 76 11.11 13.30 -1.42
N THR A 77 12.25 13.58 -2.05
CA THR A 77 12.71 14.90 -2.53
C THR A 77 11.82 15.53 -3.61
N GLY A 78 10.92 14.75 -4.23
CA GLY A 78 9.97 15.19 -5.24
C GLY A 78 8.67 15.82 -4.72
N GLY A 79 8.50 15.99 -3.40
CA GLY A 79 7.30 16.57 -2.77
C GLY A 79 6.10 15.62 -2.70
N PRO A 80 5.05 15.98 -1.93
CA PRO A 80 3.90 15.12 -1.70
C PRO A 80 3.07 14.89 -2.96
N LEU A 81 2.82 13.63 -3.33
CA LEU A 81 1.81 13.32 -4.35
C LEU A 81 0.40 13.50 -3.79
N THR A 82 -0.50 14.01 -4.60
CA THR A 82 -1.95 13.95 -4.34
C THR A 82 -2.49 12.54 -4.58
N ASP A 83 -3.68 12.25 -4.04
CA ASP A 83 -4.36 10.96 -4.27
C ASP A 83 -4.55 10.66 -5.77
N ALA A 84 -4.93 11.67 -6.56
CA ALA A 84 -5.13 11.51 -8.00
C ALA A 84 -3.82 11.22 -8.76
N GLU A 85 -2.70 11.82 -8.35
CA GLU A 85 -1.39 11.54 -8.94
C GLU A 85 -0.91 10.13 -8.56
N LEU A 86 -1.12 9.71 -7.31
CA LEU A 86 -0.83 8.35 -6.89
C LEU A 86 -1.63 7.34 -7.71
N ASP A 87 -2.93 7.59 -7.91
CA ASP A 87 -3.81 6.73 -8.71
C ASP A 87 -3.36 6.64 -10.17
N ALA A 88 -2.94 7.76 -10.77
CA ALA A 88 -2.41 7.79 -12.13
C ALA A 88 -1.08 7.04 -12.26
N VAL A 89 -0.22 7.12 -11.25
CA VAL A 89 1.09 6.47 -11.22
C VAL A 89 0.98 4.97 -11.02
N VAL A 90 0.16 4.51 -10.07
CA VAL A 90 -0.01 3.09 -9.77
C VAL A 90 -0.92 2.43 -10.81
N GLY A 91 -1.92 3.16 -11.31
CA GLY A 91 -2.92 2.64 -12.24
C GLY A 91 -3.91 1.67 -11.58
N PRO A 92 -4.69 0.94 -12.38
CA PRO A 92 -5.66 -0.04 -11.88
C PRO A 92 -4.99 -1.13 -11.04
N LEU A 93 -5.57 -1.43 -9.88
CA LEU A 93 -5.07 -2.47 -8.98
C LEU A 93 -5.42 -3.87 -9.51
N THR A 94 -4.43 -4.57 -10.05
CA THR A 94 -4.60 -5.96 -10.50
C THR A 94 -4.16 -6.91 -9.39
N VAL A 95 -5.08 -7.70 -8.84
CA VAL A 95 -4.81 -8.64 -7.74
C VAL A 95 -3.92 -9.80 -8.19
N ARG A 96 -2.95 -10.19 -7.36
CA ARG A 96 -2.13 -11.38 -7.61
C ARG A 96 -2.90 -12.66 -7.31
N GLU A 97 -2.88 -13.64 -8.18
CA GLU A 97 -3.49 -14.95 -7.88
C GLU A 97 -2.61 -15.80 -6.95
N THR A 98 -1.29 -15.66 -7.08
CA THR A 98 -0.29 -16.36 -6.27
C THR A 98 0.64 -15.37 -5.54
N PRO A 99 1.04 -15.66 -4.29
CA PRO A 99 2.02 -14.85 -3.57
C PRO A 99 3.33 -14.74 -4.38
N PRO A 100 4.02 -13.59 -4.34
CA PRO A 100 5.35 -13.50 -4.91
C PRO A 100 6.29 -14.48 -4.20
N SER A 101 6.96 -15.32 -4.99
CA SER A 101 8.00 -16.27 -4.58
C SER A 101 9.28 -15.56 -4.14
#